data_AF-A0A1N6CSB6-F1
#
_entry.id   AF-A0A1N6CSB6-F1
#
_cell.length_a   1.000
_cell.length_b   1.000
_cell.length_c   1.000
_cell.angle_alpha   90.00
_cell.angle_beta   90.00
_cell.angle_gamma   90.00
#
_symmetry.space_group_name_H-M   'P 1'
#
loop_
_entity.id
_entity.type
_entity.pdbx_description
1 polymer ?
#
loop_
_entity_poly.entity_id
_entity_poly.type
_entity_poly.pdbx_seq_one_letter_code
_entity_poly.pdbx_strand_id
1 'polypeptide(L)'
;MTVSAEIAALIGALIGAGASILTAWLAWWLAQRRENRLDDKRKQRLLLLLSGEKYKWRSIDTLSSAVGADEIKTKELLLEIDARQSLSNNSSWGLISRNPYPEDIQPKD
;
A
#
# COMPACT_ATOMS: atom_id res chain seq x y z
N MET A 1 50.86 -28.86 -10.21
CA MET A 1 49.45 -29.14 -10.55
C MET A 1 48.56 -28.25 -9.67
N THR A 2 48.21 -27.05 -10.13
CA THR A 2 47.37 -26.06 -9.40
C THR A 2 46.01 -25.83 -10.07
N VAL A 3 45.82 -26.35 -11.28
CA VAL A 3 44.63 -26.20 -12.13
C VAL A 3 43.34 -26.60 -11.40
N SER A 4 43.38 -27.58 -10.49
CA SER A 4 42.23 -28.04 -9.73
C SER A 4 41.73 -27.03 -8.67
N ALA A 5 42.64 -26.29 -8.05
CA ALA A 5 42.30 -25.34 -6.99
C ALA A 5 41.72 -24.03 -7.55
N GLU A 6 42.24 -23.58 -8.69
CA GLU A 6 41.75 -22.40 -9.41
C GLU A 6 40.34 -22.61 -9.96
N ILE A 7 40.06 -23.80 -10.51
CA ILE A 7 38.72 -24.19 -10.97
C ILE A 7 37.73 -24.26 -9.79
N ALA A 8 38.14 -24.84 -8.66
CA ALA A 8 37.30 -24.90 -7.46
C ALA A 8 36.98 -23.49 -6.90
N ALA A 9 37.96 -22.59 -6.90
CA ALA A 9 37.76 -21.20 -6.49
C ALA A 9 36.83 -20.43 -7.43
N LEU A 10 36.96 -20.63 -8.76
CA LEU A 10 36.10 -20.01 -9.77
C LEU A 10 34.65 -20.50 -9.66
N ILE A 11 34.45 -21.80 -9.48
CA ILE A 11 33.12 -22.40 -9.27
C ILE A 11 32.51 -21.91 -7.94
N GLY A 12 33.30 -21.87 -6.87
CA GLY A 12 32.86 -21.31 -5.58
C GLY A 12 32.43 -19.85 -5.68
N ALA A 13 33.17 -19.03 -6.44
CA ALA A 13 32.83 -17.63 -6.67
C ALA A 13 31.53 -17.46 -7.50
N LEU A 14 31.34 -18.29 -8.54
CA LEU A 14 30.12 -18.26 -9.36
C LEU A 14 28.88 -18.70 -8.58
N ILE A 15 29.00 -19.75 -7.76
CA ILE A 15 27.90 -20.21 -6.88
C ILE A 15 27.59 -19.16 -5.81
N GLY A 16 28.62 -18.56 -5.20
CA GLY A 16 28.44 -17.51 -4.19
C GLY A 16 27.75 -16.25 -4.73
N ALA A 17 28.13 -15.82 -5.95
CA ALA A 17 27.50 -14.69 -6.62
C ALA A 17 26.04 -15.00 -7.01
N GLY A 18 25.77 -16.18 -7.56
CA GLY A 18 24.42 -16.63 -7.90
C GLY A 18 23.51 -16.72 -6.67
N ALA A 19 24.01 -17.24 -5.55
CA ALA A 19 23.26 -17.33 -4.30
C ALA A 19 22.87 -15.95 -3.76
N SER A 20 23.77 -14.96 -3.86
CA SER A 20 23.51 -13.59 -3.40
C SER A 20 22.42 -12.89 -4.22
N ILE A 21 22.40 -13.10 -5.54
CA ILE A 21 21.35 -12.54 -6.41
C ILE A 21 20.00 -13.20 -6.13
N LEU A 22 19.96 -14.52 -5.99
CA LEU A 22 18.72 -15.27 -5.72
C LEU A 22 18.10 -14.90 -4.37
N THR A 23 18.94 -14.71 -3.34
CA THR A 23 18.48 -14.31 -2.01
C THR A 23 17.92 -12.89 -2.00
N ALA A 24 18.57 -11.94 -2.69
CA ALA A 24 18.06 -10.58 -2.83
C ALA A 24 16.70 -10.55 -3.57
N TRP A 25 16.59 -11.29 -4.67
CA TRP A 25 15.34 -11.40 -5.44
C TRP A 25 14.21 -12.03 -4.61
N LEU A 26 14.49 -13.12 -3.90
CA LEU A 26 13.51 -13.80 -3.05
C LEU A 26 13.05 -12.91 -1.88
N ALA A 27 13.99 -12.20 -1.25
CA ALA A 27 13.68 -11.26 -0.17
C ALA A 27 12.77 -10.12 -0.67
N TRP A 28 13.06 -9.55 -1.85
CA TRP A 28 12.21 -8.54 -2.47
C TRP A 28 10.81 -9.08 -2.79
N TRP A 29 10.71 -10.28 -3.38
CA TRP A 29 9.42 -10.90 -3.69
C TRP A 29 8.57 -11.18 -2.44
N LEU A 30 9.19 -11.69 -1.36
CA LEU A 30 8.51 -11.91 -0.09
C LEU A 30 8.10 -10.59 0.59
N ALA A 31 8.93 -9.56 0.52
CA ALA A 31 8.62 -8.22 1.04
C ALA A 31 7.41 -7.62 0.31
N GLN A 32 7.40 -7.66 -1.03
CA GLN A 32 6.29 -7.19 -1.85
C GLN A 32 5.00 -7.92 -1.51
N ARG A 33 5.06 -9.25 -1.31
CA ARG A 33 3.88 -10.04 -0.94
C ARG A 33 3.34 -9.69 0.45
N ARG A 34 4.21 -9.40 1.42
CA ARG A 34 3.82 -8.99 2.77
C ARG A 34 3.18 -7.59 2.75
N GLU A 35 3.77 -6.66 2.01
CA GLU A 35 3.27 -5.31 1.86
C GLU A 35 1.88 -5.28 1.23
N ASN A 36 1.70 -6.02 0.12
CA ASN A 36 0.38 -6.17 -0.52
C ASN A 36 -0.68 -6.70 0.47
N ARG A 37 -0.33 -7.69 1.30
CA ARG A 37 -1.27 -8.25 2.29
C ARG A 37 -1.62 -7.26 3.41
N LEU A 38 -0.69 -6.39 3.80
CA LEU A 38 -0.96 -5.34 4.79
C LEU A 38 -1.87 -4.27 4.20
N ASP A 39 -1.61 -3.86 2.96
CA ASP A 39 -2.42 -2.88 2.26
C ASP A 39 -3.84 -3.38 1.99
N ASP A 40 -4.03 -4.66 1.68
CA ASP A 40 -5.37 -5.25 1.59
C ASP A 40 -6.16 -5.13 2.90
N LYS A 41 -5.50 -5.36 4.05
CA LYS A 41 -6.13 -5.17 5.36
C LYS A 41 -6.47 -3.72 5.63
N ARG A 42 -5.60 -2.79 5.24
CA ARG A 42 -5.85 -1.34 5.37
C ARG A 42 -7.03 -0.91 4.50
N LYS A 43 -7.08 -1.35 3.25
CA LYS A 43 -8.21 -1.12 2.33
C LYS A 43 -9.53 -1.64 2.88
N GLN A 44 -9.55 -2.87 3.40
CA GLN A 44 -10.74 -3.43 4.06
C GLN A 44 -11.22 -2.57 5.24
N ARG A 45 -10.29 -2.05 6.05
CA ARG A 45 -10.63 -1.15 7.17
C ARG A 45 -11.17 0.19 6.68
N LEU A 46 -10.58 0.79 5.64
CA LEU A 46 -11.08 2.02 5.03
C LEU A 46 -12.49 1.83 4.47
N LEU A 47 -12.71 0.75 3.72
CA LEU A 47 -14.02 0.36 3.20
C LEU A 47 -15.06 0.29 4.33
N LEU A 48 -14.76 -0.42 5.43
CA LEU A 48 -15.66 -0.52 6.58
C LEU A 48 -15.98 0.84 7.21
N LEU A 49 -14.97 1.72 7.36
CA LEU A 49 -15.16 3.05 7.95
C LEU A 49 -16.00 3.96 7.06
N LEU A 50 -15.77 3.89 5.75
CA LEU A 50 -16.43 4.72 4.75
C LEU A 50 -17.77 4.15 4.26
N SER A 51 -18.10 2.89 4.57
CA SER A 51 -19.42 2.29 4.29
C SER A 51 -20.42 2.48 5.44
N GLY A 52 -19.99 2.96 6.60
CA GLY A 52 -20.85 3.16 7.77
C GLY A 52 -21.90 4.27 7.57
N GLU A 53 -23.13 4.04 8.03
CA GLU A 53 -24.27 4.95 7.79
C GLU A 53 -24.10 6.34 8.41
N LYS A 54 -23.45 6.43 9.58
CA LYS A 54 -23.34 7.66 10.37
C LYS A 54 -22.60 8.80 9.67
N TYR A 55 -21.53 8.48 8.94
CA TYR A 55 -20.65 9.48 8.32
C TYR A 55 -20.40 9.13 6.85
N LYS A 56 -20.90 9.95 5.94
CA LYS A 56 -20.60 9.87 4.49
C LYS A 56 -19.19 10.35 4.15
N TRP A 57 -18.71 11.35 4.88
CA TRP A 57 -17.41 11.98 4.77
C TRP A 57 -16.61 11.75 6.05
N ARG A 58 -15.31 11.49 5.94
CA ARG A 58 -14.39 11.36 7.08
C ARG A 58 -13.09 12.12 6.84
N SER A 59 -12.52 12.68 7.89
CA SER A 59 -11.23 13.36 7.80
C SER A 59 -10.09 12.38 7.49
N ILE A 60 -9.13 12.84 6.69
CA ILE A 60 -7.95 12.06 6.32
C ILE A 60 -7.11 11.70 7.54
N ASP A 61 -7.06 12.55 8.57
CA ASP A 61 -6.38 12.27 9.83
C ASP A 61 -7.00 11.07 10.55
N THR A 62 -8.33 10.99 10.61
CA THR A 62 -9.05 9.86 11.21
C THR A 62 -8.76 8.58 10.45
N LEU A 63 -8.79 8.65 9.11
CA LEU A 63 -8.56 7.50 8.24
C LEU A 63 -7.13 6.98 8.39
N SER A 64 -6.14 7.88 8.36
CA SER A 64 -4.71 7.57 8.49
C SER A 64 -4.40 6.94 9.85
N SER A 65 -4.93 7.54 10.92
CA SER A 65 -4.83 7.00 12.28
C SER A 65 -5.46 5.61 12.38
N ALA A 66 -6.65 5.41 11.80
CA ALA A 66 -7.34 4.13 11.86
C ALA A 66 -6.60 3.00 11.13
N VAL A 67 -5.90 3.28 10.03
CA VAL A 67 -5.13 2.26 9.27
C VAL A 67 -3.67 2.14 9.68
N GLY A 68 -3.17 3.07 10.51
CA GLY A 68 -1.76 3.10 10.91
C GLY A 68 -0.83 3.31 9.71
N ALA A 69 -1.19 4.24 8.84
CA ALA A 69 -0.38 4.66 7.69
C ALA A 69 -0.30 6.19 7.67
N ASP A 70 0.72 6.72 7.01
CA ASP A 70 0.81 8.16 6.76
C ASP A 70 -0.30 8.63 5.80
N GLU A 71 -0.43 9.95 5.70
CA GLU A 71 -1.46 10.58 4.87
C GLU A 71 -1.29 10.22 3.39
N ILE A 72 -0.06 10.16 2.88
CA ILE A 72 0.21 9.88 1.46
C ILE A 72 -0.25 8.47 1.13
N LYS A 73 0.20 7.48 1.91
CA LYS A 73 -0.18 6.08 1.74
C LYS A 73 -1.68 5.89 1.92
N THR A 74 -2.29 6.60 2.87
CA THR A 74 -3.75 6.52 3.07
C THR A 74 -4.50 7.03 1.85
N LYS A 75 -4.06 8.13 1.22
CA LYS A 75 -4.66 8.65 -0.03
C LYS A 75 -4.54 7.67 -1.20
N GLU A 76 -3.39 7.02 -1.36
CA GLU A 76 -3.20 5.97 -2.38
C GLU A 76 -4.19 4.83 -2.18
N LEU A 77 -4.30 4.31 -0.95
CA LEU A 77 -5.22 3.21 -0.61
C LEU A 77 -6.68 3.61 -0.78
N LEU A 78 -7.02 4.88 -0.53
CA LEU A 78 -8.36 5.43 -0.76
C LEU A 78 -8.72 5.43 -2.25
N LEU A 79 -7.80 5.84 -3.11
CA LEU A 79 -8.01 5.79 -4.56
C LEU A 79 -8.18 4.35 -5.06
N GLU A 80 -7.42 3.39 -4.50
CA GLU A 80 -7.56 1.97 -4.84
C GLU A 80 -8.94 1.36 -4.48
N ILE A 81 -9.71 1.99 -3.58
CA ILE A 81 -11.04 1.52 -3.19
C ILE A 81 -12.18 2.41 -3.72
N ASP A 82 -11.92 3.16 -4.80
CA ASP A 82 -12.88 4.09 -5.41
C ASP A 82 -13.43 5.13 -4.41
N ALA A 83 -12.56 5.62 -3.51
CA ALA A 83 -12.85 6.78 -2.70
C ALA A 83 -12.34 8.07 -3.36
N ARG A 84 -12.95 9.19 -2.97
CA ARG A 84 -12.59 10.53 -3.45
C ARG A 84 -12.50 11.53 -2.32
N GLN A 85 -11.74 12.59 -2.58
CA GLN A 85 -11.70 13.79 -1.76
C GLN A 85 -12.95 14.66 -2.02
N SER A 86 -13.39 15.37 -0.99
CA SER A 86 -14.42 16.40 -1.12
C SER A 86 -13.87 17.62 -1.88
N LEU A 87 -14.69 18.20 -2.76
CA LEU A 87 -14.33 19.42 -3.50
C LEU A 87 -14.45 20.69 -2.66
N SER A 88 -15.25 20.65 -1.58
CA SER A 88 -15.42 21.79 -0.65
C SER A 88 -14.49 21.72 0.56
N ASN A 89 -14.00 20.52 0.90
CA ASN A 89 -13.12 20.29 2.04
C ASN A 89 -12.03 19.27 1.68
N ASN A 90 -10.83 19.78 1.43
CA ASN A 90 -9.67 18.97 1.06
C ASN A 90 -9.20 17.99 2.16
N SER A 91 -9.69 18.10 3.40
CA SER A 91 -9.36 17.12 4.44
C SER A 91 -10.31 15.91 4.45
N SER A 92 -11.43 15.95 3.74
CA SER A 92 -12.47 14.94 3.84
C SER A 92 -12.53 13.99 2.65
N TRP A 93 -12.77 12.72 2.94
CA TRP A 93 -12.82 11.63 1.98
C TRP A 93 -14.07 10.77 2.16
N GLY A 94 -14.55 10.19 1.06
CA GLY A 94 -15.75 9.35 1.02
C GLY A 94 -15.73 8.41 -0.18
N LEU A 95 -16.48 7.30 -0.12
CA LEU A 95 -16.66 6.41 -1.27
C LEU A 95 -17.43 7.12 -2.38
N ILE A 96 -16.99 6.98 -3.63
CA ILE A 96 -17.68 7.56 -4.81
C ILE A 96 -19.11 7.04 -4.90
N SER A 97 -19.34 5.76 -4.58
CA SER A 97 -20.69 5.15 -4.57
C SER A 97 -21.67 5.82 -3.59
N ARG A 98 -21.16 6.54 -2.59
CA ARG A 98 -21.97 7.25 -1.58
C ARG A 98 -21.97 8.76 -1.76
N ASN A 99 -20.96 9.29 -2.44
CA ASN A 99 -20.71 10.71 -2.66
C ASN A 99 -20.32 10.95 -4.14
N PRO A 100 -21.23 10.74 -5.11
CA PRO A 100 -20.90 10.82 -6.53
C PRO A 100 -20.48 12.25 -6.94
N TYR A 101 -19.66 12.34 -7.97
CA TYR A 101 -19.45 13.61 -8.67
C TYR A 101 -20.70 13.94 -9.52
N PRO A 102 -21.03 15.22 -9.80
CA PRO A 102 -20.57 16.45 -9.14
C PRO A 102 -21.43 16.86 -7.93
N GLU A 103 -22.49 16.09 -7.62
CA GLU A 103 -23.65 16.56 -6.86
C GLU A 103 -23.51 16.47 -5.33
N ASP A 104 -22.66 15.61 -4.80
CA ASP A 104 -22.46 15.51 -3.34
C ASP A 104 -21.21 16.33 -2.94
N ILE A 105 -21.46 17.62 -2.63
CA ILE A 105 -20.48 18.53 -2.04
C ILE A 105 -20.67 18.47 -0.53
N GLN A 106 -19.63 18.16 0.23
CA GLN A 106 -19.71 18.18 1.69
C GLN A 106 -20.11 19.59 2.15
N PRO A 107 -21.18 19.73 2.95
CA PRO A 107 -21.52 21.00 3.57
C PRO A 107 -20.31 21.52 4.35
N LYS A 108 -20.01 22.83 4.21
CA LYS A 108 -19.04 23.46 5.10
C LYS A 108 -19.74 23.65 6.44
N ASP A 109 -19.30 22.92 7.45
CA ASP A 109 -19.66 23.19 8.85
C ASP A 109 -19.10 24.55 9.27
#